data_AF-A0A7C4Z5A7-F1
#
_entry.id   AF-A0A7C4Z5A7-F1
#
_cell.length_a   1.000
_cell.length_b   1.000
_cell.length_c   1.000
_cell.angle_alpha   90.00
_cell.angle_beta   90.00
_cell.angle_gamma   90.00
#
_symmetry.space_group_name_H-M   'P 1'
#
loop_
_entity.id
_entity.type
_entity.pdbx_description
1 polymer ?
#
loop_
_entity_poly.entity_id
_entity_poly.type
_entity_poly.pdbx_seq_one_letter_code
_entity_poly.pdbx_strand_id
1 'polypeptide(L)'
;MLARPAAGTTRYRPRSASNPLKEIVEDSLGDLLASWDDRFASEHGPLHSRVKKLFEAFTRCGDLSFGFLRLRCSNPECPKKGELLLGFF
;
A
#
# COMPACT_ATOMS: atom_id res chain seq x y z
N MET A 1 -6.02 -12.72 -46.39
CA MET A 1 -6.37 -11.94 -45.19
C MET A 1 -5.38 -12.31 -44.09
N LEU A 2 -4.41 -11.46 -43.80
CA LEU A 2 -3.46 -11.68 -42.70
C LEU A 2 -4.10 -11.19 -41.39
N ALA A 3 -4.29 -12.10 -40.44
CA ALA A 3 -4.78 -11.79 -39.11
C ALA A 3 -3.77 -10.88 -38.38
N ARG A 4 -4.26 -9.73 -37.90
CA ARG A 4 -3.49 -8.80 -37.06
C ARG A 4 -3.12 -9.51 -35.75
N PRO A 5 -1.86 -9.48 -35.30
CA PRO A 5 -1.51 -10.01 -33.99
C PRO A 5 -2.26 -9.21 -32.92
N ALA A 6 -2.93 -9.92 -32.00
CA ALA A 6 -3.62 -9.30 -30.89
C ALA A 6 -2.62 -8.45 -30.09
N ALA A 7 -2.93 -7.17 -29.92
CA ALA A 7 -2.14 -6.27 -29.09
C ALA A 7 -2.03 -6.90 -27.69
N GLY A 8 -0.82 -7.24 -27.28
CA GLY A 8 -0.56 -7.88 -26.00
C GLY A 8 -1.21 -7.06 -24.88
N THR A 9 -2.17 -7.66 -24.18
CA THR A 9 -2.75 -7.05 -22.98
C THR A 9 -1.64 -6.93 -21.96
N THR A 10 -1.10 -5.73 -21.74
CA THR A 10 -0.29 -5.45 -20.56
C THR A 10 -1.18 -5.66 -19.35
N ARG A 11 -1.20 -6.89 -18.83
CA ARG A 11 -1.99 -7.25 -17.64
C ARG A 11 -1.43 -6.44 -16.49
N TYR A 12 -2.29 -5.67 -15.83
CA TYR A 12 -1.89 -4.93 -14.66
C TYR A 12 -1.28 -5.87 -13.64
N ARG A 13 -0.08 -5.52 -13.19
CA ARG A 13 0.62 -6.20 -12.11
C ARG A 13 0.52 -5.30 -10.88
N PRO A 14 -0.15 -5.75 -9.81
CA PRO A 14 -0.14 -5.01 -8.55
C PRO A 14 1.29 -4.71 -8.13
N ARG A 15 1.49 -3.51 -7.58
CA ARG A 15 2.75 -3.21 -6.90
C ARG A 15 2.89 -4.14 -5.70
N SER A 16 4.13 -4.43 -5.30
CA SER A 16 4.38 -5.14 -4.05
C SER A 16 3.66 -4.43 -2.91
N ALA A 17 3.00 -5.21 -2.05
CA ALA A 17 2.38 -4.69 -0.84
C ALA A 17 3.41 -4.21 0.20
N SER A 18 4.70 -4.52 -0.03
CA SER A 18 5.79 -4.14 0.85
C SER A 18 6.96 -3.48 0.13
N ASN A 19 7.75 -2.77 0.92
CA ASN A 19 9.02 -2.15 0.58
C ASN A 19 9.91 -2.15 1.83
N PRO A 20 11.24 -1.93 1.71
CA PRO A 20 12.16 -2.04 2.85
C PRO A 20 11.81 -1.15 4.05
N LEU A 21 11.26 0.05 3.83
CA LEU A 21 10.83 0.92 4.93
C LEU A 21 9.59 0.34 5.65
N LYS A 22 8.66 -0.25 4.89
CA LYS A 22 7.48 -0.91 5.47
C LYS A 22 7.90 -2.09 6.35
N GLU A 23 8.82 -2.92 5.86
CA GLU A 23 9.36 -4.07 6.60
C GLU A 23 10.00 -3.61 7.92
N ILE A 24 10.88 -2.59 7.88
CA ILE A 24 11.49 -2.04 9.10
C ILE A 24 10.45 -1.58 10.11
N VAL A 25 9.39 -0.89 9.66
CA VAL A 25 8.32 -0.42 10.55
C VAL A 25 7.51 -1.59 11.09
N GLU A 26 7.14 -2.58 10.27
CA GLU A 26 6.41 -3.77 10.70
C GLU A 26 7.18 -4.54 11.78
N ASP A 27 8.49 -4.70 11.60
CA ASP A 27 9.37 -5.42 12.51
C ASP A 27 9.62 -4.66 13.82
N SER A 28 9.69 -3.32 13.77
CA SER A 28 10.18 -2.50 14.90
C SER A 28 9.09 -1.72 15.64
N LEU A 29 7.90 -1.55 15.06
CA LEU A 29 6.87 -0.69 15.65
C LEU A 29 6.39 -1.21 17.02
N GLY A 30 6.24 -2.52 17.18
CA GLY A 30 5.83 -3.13 18.45
C GLY A 30 6.78 -2.76 19.58
N ASP A 31 8.08 -2.95 19.36
CA ASP A 31 9.13 -2.67 20.34
C ASP A 31 9.27 -1.17 20.63
N LEU A 32 9.13 -0.33 19.59
CA LEU A 32 9.11 1.12 19.76
C LEU A 32 7.96 1.57 20.66
N LEU A 33 6.74 1.09 20.40
CA LEU A 33 5.55 1.46 21.18
C LEU A 33 5.63 0.92 22.61
N ALA A 34 6.14 -0.29 22.81
CA ALA A 34 6.28 -0.91 24.12
C ALA A 34 7.32 -0.19 25.00
N SER A 35 8.35 0.39 24.38
CA SER A 35 9.46 1.01 25.12
C SER A 35 9.43 2.55 25.14
N TRP A 36 8.42 3.18 24.53
CA TRP A 36 8.37 4.65 24.40
C TRP A 36 8.41 5.37 25.75
N ASP A 37 7.49 4.99 26.63
CA ASP A 37 7.30 5.69 27.90
C ASP A 37 8.53 5.56 28.80
N ASP A 38 9.18 4.40 28.80
CA ASP A 38 10.35 4.12 29.63
C ASP A 38 11.63 4.77 29.10
N ARG A 39 11.81 4.81 27.77
CA ARG A 39 13.10 5.18 27.14
C ARG A 39 13.15 6.58 26.56
N PHE A 40 12.02 7.11 26.11
CA PHE A 40 11.99 8.30 25.24
C PHE A 40 11.09 9.40 25.77
N ALA A 41 10.08 9.09 26.59
CA ALA A 41 9.11 10.09 27.02
C ALA A 41 9.70 11.18 27.95
N SER A 42 10.78 10.90 28.68
CA SER A 42 11.45 11.89 29.52
C SER A 42 12.11 13.02 28.72
N GLU A 43 12.65 12.70 27.53
CA GLU A 43 13.34 13.65 26.65
C GLU A 43 12.40 14.25 25.60
N HIS A 44 11.52 13.43 25.01
CA HIS A 44 10.70 13.81 23.86
C HIS A 44 9.21 14.01 24.19
N GLY A 45 8.81 13.72 25.43
CA GLY A 45 7.42 13.76 25.85
C GLY A 45 6.61 12.52 25.43
N PRO A 46 5.32 12.47 25.82
CA PRO A 46 4.46 11.33 25.53
C PRO A 46 4.25 11.15 24.02
N LEU A 47 4.18 9.91 23.56
CA LEU A 47 3.92 9.63 22.15
C LEU A 47 2.48 10.04 21.81
N HIS A 48 2.34 11.02 20.91
CA HIS A 48 1.03 11.48 20.52
C HIS A 48 0.23 10.36 19.85
N SER A 49 -1.03 10.15 20.27
CA SER A 49 -1.89 9.06 19.79
C SER A 49 -2.05 8.99 18.26
N ARG A 50 -1.95 10.14 17.58
CA ARG A 50 -1.92 10.24 16.11
C ARG A 50 -0.74 9.48 15.49
N VAL A 51 0.43 9.48 16.12
CA VAL A 51 1.63 8.81 15.60
C VAL A 51 1.42 7.30 15.55
N LYS A 52 0.91 6.72 16.63
CA LYS A 52 0.53 5.30 16.68
C LYS A 52 -0.45 4.95 15.56
N LYS A 53 -1.53 5.72 15.40
CA LYS A 53 -2.53 5.50 14.34
C LYS A 53 -1.92 5.59 12.93
N LEU A 54 -0.98 6.50 12.71
CA LEU A 54 -0.33 6.67 11.42
C LEU A 54 0.59 5.49 11.09
N PHE A 55 1.37 5.01 12.05
CA PHE A 55 2.20 3.82 11.82
C PHE A 55 1.35 2.56 11.58
N GLU A 56 0.28 2.38 12.35
CA GLU A 56 -0.67 1.27 12.13
C GLU A 56 -1.38 1.34 10.77
N ALA A 57 -1.70 2.53 10.26
CA ALA A 57 -2.24 2.69 8.90
C ALA A 57 -1.15 2.43 7.84
N PHE A 58 0.07 2.90 8.09
CA PHE A 58 1.20 2.70 7.19
C PHE A 58 1.53 1.21 6.96
N THR A 59 1.49 0.38 7.99
CA THR A 59 1.71 -1.08 7.84
C THR A 59 0.60 -1.78 7.03
N ARG A 60 -0.56 -1.16 6.85
CA ARG A 60 -1.64 -1.69 5.99
C ARG A 60 -1.55 -1.19 4.56
N CYS A 61 -0.83 -0.09 4.33
CA CYS A 61 -0.72 0.55 3.04
C CYS A 61 -0.22 -0.41 1.96
N GLY A 62 -0.90 -0.42 0.81
CA GLY A 62 -0.54 -1.20 -0.36
C GLY A 62 -0.89 -2.69 -0.29
N ASP A 63 -1.35 -3.20 0.85
CA ASP A 63 -1.85 -4.56 0.95
C ASP A 63 -3.33 -4.62 0.56
N LEU A 64 -3.61 -5.36 -0.52
CA LEU A 64 -4.95 -5.51 -1.09
C LEU A 64 -5.89 -6.30 -0.15
N SER A 65 -5.37 -7.00 0.86
CA SER A 65 -6.17 -7.68 1.89
C SER A 65 -6.97 -6.71 2.76
N PHE A 66 -6.49 -5.47 2.93
CA PHE A 66 -7.16 -4.40 3.67
C PHE A 66 -8.17 -3.60 2.83
N GLY A 67 -8.35 -3.96 1.56
CA GLY A 67 -9.33 -3.37 0.66
C GLY A 67 -8.69 -2.61 -0.50
N PHE A 68 -9.40 -2.62 -1.64
CA PHE A 68 -8.93 -2.00 -2.87
C PHE A 68 -10.08 -1.55 -3.75
N LEU A 69 -9.80 -0.56 -4.59
CA LEU A 69 -10.63 -0.15 -5.71
C LEU A 69 -10.13 -0.80 -7.00
N ARG A 70 -11.03 -1.46 -7.73
CA ARG A 70 -10.76 -2.01 -9.06
C ARG A 70 -11.32 -1.09 -10.14
N LEU A 71 -10.44 -0.46 -10.91
CA LEU A 71 -10.80 0.40 -12.03
C LEU A 71 -10.67 -0.37 -13.34
N ARG A 72 -11.69 -0.31 -14.20
CA ARG A 72 -11.68 -0.94 -15.54
C ARG A 72 -12.18 0.06 -16.57
N CYS A 73 -11.52 0.10 -17.73
CA CYS A 73 -12.00 0.91 -18.85
C CYS A 73 -13.23 0.24 -19.52
N SER A 74 -14.40 0.86 -19.40
CA SER A 74 -15.64 0.40 -20.05
C SER A 74 -15.92 1.08 -21.39
N ASN A 75 -15.24 2.20 -21.72
CA ASN A 75 -15.47 2.95 -22.96
C ASN A 75 -15.18 2.09 -24.20
N PRO A 76 -16.17 1.78 -25.07
CA PRO A 76 -15.99 0.91 -26.23
C PRO A 76 -14.92 1.40 -27.21
N GLU A 77 -14.82 2.71 -27.42
CA GLU A 77 -13.90 3.36 -28.36
C GLU A 77 -12.44 3.39 -27.89
N CYS A 78 -12.17 2.95 -26.65
CA CYS A 78 -10.83 3.02 -26.10
C CYS A 78 -9.90 1.97 -26.76
N PRO A 79 -8.82 2.40 -27.44
CA PRO A 79 -7.95 1.50 -28.21
C PRO A 79 -7.09 0.57 -27.34
N LYS A 80 -6.94 0.89 -26.05
CA LYS A 80 -6.25 0.06 -25.06
C LYS A 80 -7.14 -0.08 -23.83
N LYS A 81 -7.64 -1.27 -23.58
CA LYS A 81 -8.33 -1.58 -22.33
C LYS A 81 -7.30 -1.75 -21.22
N GLY A 82 -7.58 -1.16 -20.07
CA GLY A 82 -6.75 -1.24 -18.87
C GLY A 82 -7.56 -1.63 -17.65
N GLU A 83 -6.86 -2.16 -16.67
CA GLU A 83 -7.37 -2.45 -15.33
C GLU A 83 -6.35 -1.94 -14.32
N LEU A 84 -6.79 -1.37 -13.20
CA LEU A 84 -5.91 -0.95 -12.11
C LEU A 84 -6.53 -1.42 -10.78
N LEU A 85 -5.71 -1.95 -9.87
CA LEU A 85 -6.10 -2.15 -8.47
C LEU A 85 -5.41 -1.07 -7.64
N LEU A 86 -6.19 -0.30 -6.90
CA LEU A 86 -5.70 0.74 -6.01
C LEU A 86 -6.00 0.31 -4.58
N GLY A 87 -4.98 -0.05 -3.80
CA GLY A 87 -5.16 -0.33 -2.36
C GLY A 87 -5.60 0.94 -1.61
N PHE A 88 -6.41 0.77 -0.58
CA PHE A 88 -6.78 1.87 0.32
C PHE A 88 -5.65 2.18 1.32
N PHE A 89 -5.67 3.40 1.86
CA PHE A 89 -4.71 3.92 2.84
C PHE A 89 -5.27 3.85 4.25
#